data_AF-A0A482RQ24-F1
#
_entry.id   AF-A0A482RQ24-F1
#
_cell.length_a   1.000
_cell.length_b   1.000
_cell.length_c   1.000
_cell.angle_alpha   90.00
_cell.angle_beta   90.00
_cell.angle_gamma   90.00
#
_symmetry.space_group_name_H-M   'P 1'
#
loop_
_entity.id
_entity.type
_entity.pdbx_description
1 polymer ?
#
loop_
_entity_poly.entity_id
_entity_poly.type
_entity_poly.pdbx_seq_one_letter_code
_entity_poly.pdbx_strand_id
1 'polypeptide(L)'
;MAPDTRLRRATLRVCTRHIHAGVAYLMSSMHRMNVGGRLQGIALPKHYDFAHMRRTPAQVRSAIVERGWPRTIAFQTRNPMHRAHIELTKRGTHLARAGLLLHPVVGMTKPGDVEASVRVRCYEAIVASNRYYAADGVILSLLPLAMRMAGPREALWHAIIRKNHGATHFIVGRDHAGCKSSAGKDFYGAYDAQKLVKAHASELDIKILTFSEVEYVPRLDEYVPSDEVCRYVGALAHRGWAFLEKRGQWAACSMPGEHAAAPQSSNAWRARQAMNSRVVSMIARPRAFWVDRITVARFRCRWNADSCGREDAEHQRHKVPSYDESRRSHSALVL
;
A
#
# COMPACT_ATOMS: atom_id res chain seq x y z
N MET A 1 -12.46 34.95 6.88
CA MET A 1 -11.02 35.17 7.13
C MET A 1 -10.23 34.06 6.44
N ALA A 2 -9.22 34.37 5.64
CA ALA A 2 -8.33 33.35 5.07
C ALA A 2 -7.52 32.73 6.22
N PRO A 3 -7.57 31.41 6.47
CA PRO A 3 -6.82 30.83 7.57
C PRO A 3 -5.33 30.87 7.25
N ASP A 4 -4.54 31.40 8.19
CA ASP A 4 -3.09 31.58 8.08
C ASP A 4 -2.41 30.26 7.67
N THR A 5 -1.68 30.29 6.55
CA THR A 5 -0.93 29.16 6.02
C THR A 5 0.14 28.65 7.00
N ARG A 6 0.66 29.49 7.91
CA ARG A 6 1.56 29.06 8.99
C ARG A 6 0.82 28.22 10.04
N LEU A 7 -0.38 28.62 10.44
CA LEU A 7 -1.25 27.82 11.33
C LEU A 7 -1.69 26.52 10.64
N ARG A 8 -1.97 26.52 9.33
CA ARG A 8 -2.27 25.29 8.58
C ARG A 8 -1.12 24.28 8.61
N ARG A 9 0.14 24.73 8.51
CA ARG A 9 1.36 23.89 8.65
C ARG A 9 1.50 23.34 10.07
N ALA A 10 1.32 24.20 11.08
CA ALA A 10 1.38 23.80 12.48
C ALA A 10 0.29 22.78 12.86
N THR A 11 -0.86 22.82 12.20
CA THR A 11 -1.99 21.89 12.42
C THR A 11 -1.66 20.46 11.97
N LEU A 12 -0.70 20.24 11.08
CA LEU A 12 -0.22 18.89 10.79
C LEU A 12 0.87 18.44 11.80
N ARG A 13 1.48 19.36 12.57
CA ARG A 13 2.70 19.13 13.40
C ARG A 13 3.80 18.37 12.65
N VAL A 14 3.78 18.48 11.33
CA VAL A 14 4.73 17.85 10.44
C VAL A 14 5.51 18.97 9.81
N CYS A 15 6.83 18.78 9.81
CA CYS A 15 7.86 19.69 9.33
C CYS A 15 7.34 20.74 8.33
N THR A 16 7.69 22.00 8.55
CA THR A 16 7.40 23.17 7.68
C THR A 16 7.96 23.07 6.26
N ARG A 17 8.53 21.92 5.89
CA ARG A 17 9.22 21.65 4.63
C ARG A 17 8.25 21.04 3.64
N HIS A 18 8.26 21.55 2.41
CA HIS A 18 7.47 21.12 1.25
C HIS A 18 7.69 19.66 0.80
N ILE A 19 8.39 18.85 1.60
CA ILE A 19 8.83 17.48 1.28
C ILE A 19 7.79 16.46 1.77
N HIS A 20 6.95 16.80 2.75
CA HIS A 20 5.88 15.90 3.20
C HIS A 20 4.70 15.93 2.22
N ALA A 21 4.23 14.77 1.76
CA ALA A 21 3.20 14.67 0.71
C ALA A 21 1.93 15.47 1.02
N GLY A 22 1.39 15.36 2.24
CA GLY A 22 0.21 16.13 2.65
C GLY A 22 0.45 17.64 2.73
N VAL A 23 1.67 18.07 3.08
CA VAL A 23 2.04 19.50 3.14
C VAL A 23 2.25 20.04 1.73
N ALA A 24 2.90 19.27 0.86
CA ALA A 24 3.09 19.61 -0.55
C ALA A 24 1.73 19.87 -1.21
N TYR A 25 0.79 18.93 -1.10
CA TYR A 25 -0.56 19.06 -1.66
C TYR A 25 -1.31 20.29 -1.13
N LEU A 26 -1.24 20.54 0.17
CA LEU A 26 -1.84 21.72 0.80
C LEU A 26 -1.29 23.04 0.23
N MET A 27 0.00 23.07 -0.11
CA MET A 27 0.67 24.28 -0.60
C MET A 27 0.53 24.48 -2.11
N SER A 28 0.56 23.40 -2.89
CA SER A 28 0.57 23.46 -4.36
C SER A 28 -0.81 23.39 -5.00
N SER A 29 -1.76 22.70 -4.35
CA SER A 29 -3.00 22.26 -5.01
C SER A 29 -4.26 22.76 -4.31
N MET A 30 -4.20 23.11 -3.03
CA MET A 30 -5.36 23.65 -2.30
C MET A 30 -5.49 25.17 -2.46
N HIS A 31 -6.74 25.62 -2.51
CA HIS A 31 -7.06 27.05 -2.53
C HIS A 31 -6.74 27.72 -1.18
N ARG A 32 -6.44 29.03 -1.22
CA ARG A 32 -6.10 29.84 -0.03
C ARG A 32 -7.28 30.02 0.93
N MET A 33 -8.49 29.96 0.40
CA MET A 33 -9.74 30.12 1.15
C MET A 33 -10.35 28.76 1.48
N ASN A 34 -10.77 28.59 2.74
CA ASN A 34 -11.62 27.48 3.15
C ASN A 34 -13.04 28.03 3.35
N VAL A 35 -14.04 27.32 2.81
CA VAL A 35 -15.46 27.65 3.01
C VAL A 35 -16.03 26.63 3.99
N GLY A 36 -16.49 27.09 5.15
CA GLY A 36 -17.14 26.25 6.16
C GLY A 36 -18.66 26.36 6.05
N GLY A 37 -19.37 25.26 6.25
CA GLY A 37 -20.82 25.21 6.20
C GLY A 37 -21.35 23.79 6.42
N ARG A 38 -22.65 23.67 6.72
CA ARG A 38 -23.34 22.37 6.76
C ARG A 38 -23.53 21.85 5.34
N LEU A 39 -23.50 20.54 5.16
CA LEU A 39 -23.74 19.89 3.88
C LEU A 39 -25.10 19.19 3.90
N GLN A 40 -25.83 19.27 2.79
CA GLN A 40 -26.99 18.43 2.50
C GLN A 40 -26.63 17.43 1.40
N GLY A 41 -26.83 16.14 1.66
CA GLY A 41 -26.49 15.09 0.70
C GLY A 41 -27.51 15.03 -0.43
N ILE A 42 -27.04 15.13 -1.68
CA ILE A 42 -27.86 14.94 -2.88
C ILE A 42 -27.61 13.54 -3.45
N ALA A 43 -26.33 13.25 -3.76
CA ALA A 43 -25.88 11.94 -4.21
C ALA A 43 -24.40 11.76 -3.83
N LEU A 44 -23.96 10.50 -3.70
CA LEU A 44 -22.54 10.20 -3.57
C LEU A 44 -21.82 10.39 -4.91
N PRO A 45 -20.51 10.68 -4.91
CA PRO A 45 -19.72 10.74 -6.13
C PRO A 45 -19.86 9.44 -6.96
N LYS A 46 -20.10 9.60 -8.26
CA LYS A 46 -20.21 8.46 -9.17
C LYS A 46 -18.84 7.83 -9.37
N HIS A 47 -18.79 6.50 -9.26
CA HIS A 47 -17.61 5.69 -9.53
C HIS A 47 -17.98 4.60 -10.52
N TYR A 48 -17.25 4.53 -11.63
CA TYR A 48 -17.49 3.54 -12.68
C TYR A 48 -16.69 2.24 -12.44
N ASP A 49 -15.65 2.33 -11.61
CA ASP A 49 -14.76 1.23 -11.25
C ASP A 49 -15.13 0.64 -9.87
N PHE A 50 -15.22 -0.69 -9.80
CA PHE A 50 -15.41 -1.46 -8.57
C PHE A 50 -16.57 -0.97 -7.68
N ALA A 51 -17.63 -0.44 -8.29
CA ALA A 51 -18.74 0.20 -7.57
C ALA A 51 -19.36 -0.70 -6.48
N HIS A 52 -19.52 -1.99 -6.78
CA HIS A 52 -20.08 -2.98 -5.87
C HIS A 52 -19.20 -3.26 -4.63
N MET A 53 -17.90 -2.93 -4.68
CA MET A 53 -16.99 -3.08 -3.53
C MET A 53 -16.87 -1.81 -2.69
N ARG A 54 -17.28 -0.64 -3.20
CA ARG A 54 -17.22 0.64 -2.50
C ARG A 54 -18.43 0.79 -1.56
N ARG A 55 -18.48 -0.01 -0.50
CA ARG A 55 -19.61 -0.02 0.43
C ARG A 55 -19.59 1.18 1.36
N THR A 56 -20.75 1.78 1.58
CA THR A 56 -20.97 2.83 2.59
C THR A 56 -20.85 2.26 4.00
N PRO A 57 -20.68 3.11 5.04
CA PRO A 57 -20.71 2.64 6.43
C PRO A 57 -21.92 1.80 6.79
N ALA A 58 -23.12 2.17 6.30
CA ALA A 58 -24.34 1.42 6.52
C ALA A 58 -24.27 0.03 5.85
N GLN A 59 -23.83 -0.03 4.59
CA GLN A 59 -23.70 -1.29 3.85
C GLN A 59 -22.64 -2.22 4.47
N VAL A 60 -21.52 -1.69 4.98
CA VAL A 60 -20.53 -2.52 5.69
C VAL A 60 -21.12 -3.06 6.99
N ARG A 61 -21.86 -2.25 7.75
CA ARG A 61 -22.55 -2.70 8.97
C ARG A 61 -23.58 -3.79 8.69
N SER A 62 -24.39 -3.63 7.64
CA SER A 62 -25.32 -4.67 7.20
C SER A 62 -24.59 -5.97 6.86
N ALA A 63 -23.50 -5.89 6.07
CA ALA A 63 -22.70 -7.06 5.71
C ALA A 63 -22.04 -7.76 6.91
N ILE A 64 -21.72 -7.03 7.98
CA ILE A 64 -21.22 -7.58 9.26
C ILE A 64 -22.35 -8.31 10.00
N VAL A 65 -23.54 -7.71 10.07
CA VAL A 65 -24.72 -8.29 10.72
C VAL A 65 -25.21 -9.56 9.99
N GLU A 66 -25.27 -9.53 8.66
CA GLU A 66 -25.65 -10.66 7.81
C GLU A 66 -24.74 -11.89 8.02
N ARG A 67 -23.46 -11.67 8.36
CA ARG A 67 -22.51 -12.74 8.69
C ARG A 67 -22.57 -13.18 10.15
N GLY A 68 -23.42 -12.55 10.97
CA GLY A 68 -23.51 -12.83 12.40
C GLY A 68 -22.22 -12.52 13.15
N TRP A 69 -21.40 -11.57 12.69
CA TRP A 69 -20.10 -11.27 13.30
C TRP A 69 -20.26 -10.41 14.56
N PRO A 70 -20.02 -10.94 15.77
CA PRO A 70 -20.09 -10.14 16.99
C PRO A 70 -18.89 -9.17 17.10
N ARG A 71 -17.81 -9.46 16.39
CA ARG A 71 -16.58 -8.67 16.37
C ARG A 71 -16.01 -8.63 14.97
N THR A 72 -15.52 -7.45 14.59
CA THR A 72 -14.90 -7.21 13.29
C THR A 72 -13.60 -6.46 13.50
N ILE A 73 -12.51 -6.99 12.94
CA ILE A 73 -11.21 -6.33 12.93
C ILE A 73 -10.93 -5.72 11.55
N ALA A 74 -10.60 -4.44 11.50
CA ALA A 74 -10.31 -3.75 10.25
C ALA A 74 -8.82 -3.66 9.96
N PHE A 75 -8.45 -3.89 8.71
CA PHE A 75 -7.10 -3.71 8.19
C PHE A 75 -7.06 -2.59 7.14
N GLN A 76 -6.23 -1.57 7.41
CA GLN A 76 -5.92 -0.49 6.49
C GLN A 76 -4.74 -0.89 5.60
N THR A 77 -4.87 -0.68 4.29
CA THR A 77 -3.71 -0.71 3.40
C THR A 77 -3.88 0.22 2.21
N ARG A 78 -2.76 0.72 1.69
CA ARG A 78 -2.66 1.42 0.40
C ARG A 78 -1.75 0.70 -0.59
N ASN A 79 -1.18 -0.44 -0.19
CA ASN A 79 -0.21 -1.24 -0.93
C ASN A 79 -0.78 -2.63 -1.22
N PRO A 80 -0.29 -3.34 -2.24
CA PRO A 80 -0.57 -4.76 -2.41
C PRO A 80 -0.28 -5.53 -1.10
N MET A 81 -1.11 -6.52 -0.80
CA MET A 81 -0.84 -7.41 0.31
C MET A 81 0.16 -8.50 -0.10
N HIS A 82 0.99 -8.87 0.85
CA HIS A 82 2.01 -9.90 0.73
C HIS A 82 1.90 -10.82 1.95
N ARG A 83 2.69 -11.89 2.01
CA ARG A 83 2.58 -12.92 3.05
C ARG A 83 2.66 -12.36 4.48
N ALA A 84 3.55 -11.41 4.74
CA ALA A 84 3.62 -10.72 6.04
C ALA A 84 2.29 -10.03 6.43
N HIS A 85 1.64 -9.35 5.49
CA HIS A 85 0.32 -8.72 5.73
C HIS A 85 -0.77 -9.78 6.00
N ILE A 86 -0.71 -10.89 5.27
CA ILE A 86 -1.66 -12.00 5.45
C ILE A 86 -1.51 -12.60 6.85
N GLU A 87 -0.30 -12.94 7.28
CA GLU A 87 -0.09 -13.51 8.61
C GLU A 87 -0.40 -12.51 9.73
N LEU A 88 -0.08 -11.22 9.54
CA LEU A 88 -0.44 -10.16 10.48
C LEU A 88 -1.97 -10.08 10.66
N THR A 89 -2.73 -10.06 9.57
CA THR A 89 -4.20 -10.01 9.64
C THR A 89 -4.80 -11.28 10.23
N LYS A 90 -4.26 -12.47 9.91
CA LYS A 90 -4.68 -13.75 10.52
C LYS A 90 -4.42 -13.78 12.02
N ARG A 91 -3.26 -13.29 12.47
CA ARG A 91 -2.95 -13.15 13.90
C ARG A 91 -3.93 -12.18 14.56
N GLY A 92 -4.22 -11.06 13.91
CA GLY A 92 -5.20 -10.08 14.38
C GLY A 92 -6.61 -10.63 14.52
N THR A 93 -7.12 -11.36 13.52
CA THR A 93 -8.46 -11.98 13.57
C THR A 93 -8.53 -13.03 14.66
N HIS A 94 -7.49 -13.86 14.82
CA HIS A 94 -7.43 -14.87 15.87
C HIS A 94 -7.43 -14.23 17.27
N LEU A 95 -6.56 -13.24 17.52
CA LEU A 95 -6.47 -12.55 18.81
C LEU A 95 -7.78 -11.83 19.18
N ALA A 96 -8.42 -11.18 18.21
CA ALA A 96 -9.67 -10.45 18.43
C ALA A 96 -10.91 -11.38 18.49
N ARG A 97 -10.77 -12.64 18.02
CA ARG A 97 -11.89 -13.55 17.72
C ARG A 97 -12.94 -12.85 16.85
N ALA A 98 -12.49 -12.35 15.71
CA ALA A 98 -13.25 -11.42 14.88
C ALA A 98 -13.12 -11.76 13.38
N GLY A 99 -14.17 -11.44 12.61
CA GLY A 99 -14.09 -11.44 11.15
C GLY A 99 -13.24 -10.29 10.62
N LEU A 100 -12.63 -10.48 9.43
CA LEU A 100 -11.73 -9.48 8.84
C LEU A 100 -12.48 -8.51 7.94
N LEU A 101 -12.46 -7.22 8.27
CA LEU A 101 -12.79 -6.15 7.33
C LEU A 101 -11.49 -5.70 6.63
N LEU A 102 -11.21 -6.30 5.46
CA LEU A 102 -10.13 -5.85 4.59
C LEU A 102 -10.56 -4.57 3.90
N HIS A 103 -9.98 -3.44 4.32
CA HIS A 103 -10.50 -2.11 4.01
C HIS A 103 -9.47 -1.22 3.29
N PRO A 104 -8.99 -1.60 2.10
CA PRO A 104 -7.97 -0.84 1.38
C PRO A 104 -8.48 0.52 0.92
N VAL A 105 -7.56 1.49 0.85
CA VAL A 105 -7.85 2.82 0.31
C VAL A 105 -7.70 2.82 -1.21
N VAL A 106 -8.71 3.33 -1.91
CA VAL A 106 -8.72 3.50 -3.38
C VAL A 106 -8.93 4.95 -3.82
N GLY A 107 -8.97 5.89 -2.87
CA GLY A 107 -8.88 7.32 -3.19
C GLY A 107 -7.42 7.77 -3.37
N MET A 108 -7.12 9.02 -3.01
CA MET A 108 -5.76 9.54 -3.08
C MET A 108 -4.85 8.86 -2.05
N THR A 109 -3.75 8.25 -2.50
CA THR A 109 -2.73 7.62 -1.63
C THR A 109 -1.40 8.38 -1.77
N LYS A 110 -0.27 7.78 -1.34
CA LYS A 110 1.04 8.44 -1.48
C LYS A 110 1.41 8.51 -2.98
N PRO A 111 1.94 9.64 -3.47
CA PRO A 111 2.48 9.71 -4.82
C PRO A 111 3.52 8.61 -5.08
N GLY A 112 3.36 7.90 -6.19
CA GLY A 112 4.21 6.76 -6.58
C GLY A 112 3.79 5.41 -6.02
N ASP A 113 2.70 5.33 -5.24
CA ASP A 113 2.10 4.04 -4.88
C ASP A 113 1.56 3.30 -6.11
N VAL A 114 1.43 1.98 -6.00
CA VAL A 114 0.83 1.14 -7.03
C VAL A 114 -0.62 1.58 -7.30
N GLU A 115 -0.97 1.62 -8.58
CA GLU A 115 -2.30 2.03 -9.05
C GLU A 115 -3.42 1.20 -8.40
N ALA A 116 -4.55 1.86 -8.11
CA ALA A 116 -5.63 1.28 -7.32
C ALA A 116 -6.23 0.02 -7.95
N SER A 117 -6.48 0.00 -9.27
CA SER A 117 -7.03 -1.16 -9.97
C SER A 117 -6.12 -2.39 -9.86
N VAL A 118 -4.79 -2.20 -9.92
CA VAL A 118 -3.82 -3.29 -9.72
C VAL A 118 -3.92 -3.83 -8.30
N ARG A 119 -3.98 -2.93 -7.29
CA ARG A 119 -4.09 -3.34 -5.89
C ARG A 119 -5.39 -4.07 -5.60
N VAL A 120 -6.52 -3.59 -6.15
CA VAL A 120 -7.84 -4.23 -6.00
C VAL A 120 -7.80 -5.67 -6.51
N ARG A 121 -7.26 -5.90 -7.72
CA ARG A 121 -7.08 -7.25 -8.27
C ARG A 121 -6.22 -8.14 -7.37
N CYS A 122 -5.18 -7.60 -6.73
CA CYS A 122 -4.37 -8.36 -5.77
C CYS A 122 -5.19 -8.76 -4.53
N TYR A 123 -6.02 -7.85 -3.98
CA TYR A 123 -6.86 -8.17 -2.83
C TYR A 123 -7.92 -9.21 -3.17
N GLU A 124 -8.59 -9.06 -4.32
CA GLU A 124 -9.56 -10.03 -4.82
C GLU A 124 -8.92 -11.41 -4.99
N ALA A 125 -7.75 -11.50 -5.62
CA ALA A 125 -7.03 -12.77 -5.79
C ALA A 125 -6.71 -13.45 -4.46
N ILE A 126 -6.28 -12.67 -3.45
CA ILE A 126 -6.00 -13.20 -2.11
C ILE A 126 -7.27 -13.74 -1.45
N VAL A 127 -8.37 -12.98 -1.49
CA VAL A 127 -9.64 -13.35 -0.85
C VAL A 127 -10.29 -14.52 -1.58
N ALA A 128 -10.37 -14.48 -2.91
CA ALA A 128 -11.00 -15.52 -3.74
C ALA A 128 -10.23 -16.85 -3.75
N SER A 129 -8.93 -16.84 -3.43
CA SER A 129 -8.14 -18.07 -3.42
C SER A 129 -8.59 -19.10 -2.38
N ASN A 130 -9.30 -18.68 -1.32
CA ASN A 130 -9.61 -19.48 -0.12
C ASN A 130 -8.40 -20.18 0.53
N ARG A 131 -7.18 -19.85 0.11
CA ARG A 131 -5.92 -20.43 0.62
C ARG A 131 -5.54 -19.84 1.96
N TYR A 132 -5.92 -18.59 2.21
CA TYR A 132 -5.45 -17.81 3.34
C TYR A 132 -6.54 -17.46 4.35
N TYR A 133 -7.78 -17.34 3.89
CA TYR A 133 -8.93 -17.01 4.69
C TYR A 133 -10.09 -17.94 4.33
N ALA A 134 -10.97 -18.21 5.30
CA ALA A 134 -12.23 -18.88 5.05
C ALA A 134 -13.10 -18.05 4.11
N ALA A 135 -13.96 -18.71 3.32
CA ALA A 135 -14.76 -18.08 2.26
C ALA A 135 -15.65 -16.94 2.78
N ASP A 136 -16.18 -17.07 3.99
CA ASP A 136 -17.02 -16.07 4.66
C ASP A 136 -16.24 -15.19 5.64
N GLY A 137 -14.95 -15.48 5.89
CA GLY A 137 -14.11 -14.87 6.92
C GLY A 137 -13.61 -13.46 6.63
N VAL A 138 -13.85 -12.94 5.41
CA VAL A 138 -13.38 -11.62 4.97
C VAL A 138 -14.49 -10.82 4.30
N ILE A 139 -14.67 -9.58 4.75
CA ILE A 139 -15.37 -8.54 3.99
C ILE A 139 -14.30 -7.69 3.31
N LEU A 140 -14.18 -7.79 1.98
CA LEU A 140 -13.40 -6.85 1.18
C LEU A 140 -14.27 -5.65 0.82
N SER A 141 -13.95 -4.47 1.35
CA SER A 141 -14.65 -3.21 1.07
C SER A 141 -13.65 -2.12 0.73
N LEU A 142 -13.88 -1.37 -0.34
CA LEU A 142 -12.97 -0.31 -0.79
C LEU A 142 -13.33 1.02 -0.13
N LEU A 143 -12.34 1.68 0.47
CA LEU A 143 -12.52 2.97 1.11
C LEU A 143 -12.10 4.11 0.16
N PRO A 144 -13.01 4.98 -0.30
CA PRO A 144 -12.68 6.15 -1.13
C PRO A 144 -12.08 7.30 -0.30
N LEU A 145 -11.13 6.99 0.59
CA LEU A 145 -10.43 7.96 1.42
C LEU A 145 -9.31 8.64 0.63
N ALA A 146 -9.17 9.95 0.80
CA ALA A 146 -7.96 10.66 0.44
C ALA A 146 -7.01 10.69 1.64
N MET A 147 -5.94 9.91 1.59
CA MET A 147 -4.90 9.88 2.61
C MET A 147 -4.08 11.17 2.60
N ARG A 148 -3.62 11.61 3.77
CA ARG A 148 -2.78 12.81 3.93
C ARG A 148 -1.33 12.46 4.25
N MET A 149 -1.06 11.17 4.44
CA MET A 149 0.20 10.63 4.94
C MET A 149 0.59 11.22 6.29
N ALA A 150 -0.40 11.60 7.11
CA ALA A 150 -0.21 12.32 8.37
C ALA A 150 0.11 11.41 9.57
N GLY A 151 0.66 10.23 9.31
CA GLY A 151 1.23 9.31 10.30
C GLY A 151 0.31 9.11 11.52
N PRO A 152 0.76 9.49 12.73
CA PRO A 152 -0.02 9.30 13.96
C PRO A 152 -1.43 9.90 13.95
N ARG A 153 -1.59 11.13 13.43
CA ARG A 153 -2.91 11.78 13.39
C ARG A 153 -3.85 11.06 12.44
N GLU A 154 -3.31 10.57 11.33
CA GLU A 154 -4.09 9.79 10.37
C GLU A 154 -4.42 8.39 10.91
N ALA A 155 -3.60 7.82 11.79
CA ALA A 155 -3.93 6.58 12.48
C ALA A 155 -5.17 6.73 13.39
N LEU A 156 -5.27 7.83 14.15
CA LEU A 156 -6.48 8.17 14.91
C LEU A 156 -7.70 8.33 14.00
N TRP A 157 -7.53 9.10 12.91
CA TRP A 157 -8.60 9.32 11.94
C TRP A 157 -9.07 8.01 11.29
N HIS A 158 -8.14 7.13 10.95
CA HIS A 158 -8.46 5.80 10.43
C HIS A 158 -9.23 4.95 11.44
N ALA A 159 -8.89 5.00 12.73
CA ALA A 159 -9.63 4.29 13.76
C ALA A 159 -11.10 4.78 13.83
N ILE A 160 -11.32 6.10 13.81
CA ILE A 160 -12.66 6.71 13.77
C ILE A 160 -13.43 6.28 12.52
N ILE A 161 -12.81 6.37 11.34
CA ILE A 161 -13.46 5.95 10.08
C ILE A 161 -13.88 4.49 10.16
N ARG A 162 -13.02 3.61 10.69
CA ARG A 162 -13.30 2.16 10.78
C ARG A 162 -14.37 1.84 11.81
N LYS A 163 -14.38 2.55 12.94
CA LYS A 163 -15.49 2.50 13.89
C LYS A 163 -16.81 2.87 13.20
N ASN A 164 -16.82 3.94 12.41
CA ASN A 164 -18.03 4.37 11.70
C ASN A 164 -18.55 3.31 10.72
N HIS A 165 -17.66 2.51 10.12
CA HIS A 165 -18.02 1.37 9.26
C HIS A 165 -18.35 0.08 10.04
N GLY A 166 -18.37 0.10 11.37
CA GLY A 166 -18.77 -1.04 12.21
C GLY A 166 -17.64 -1.94 12.69
N ALA A 167 -16.37 -1.56 12.48
CA ALA A 167 -15.26 -2.31 13.05
C ALA A 167 -15.20 -2.13 14.58
N THR A 168 -15.02 -3.23 15.31
CA THR A 168 -14.81 -3.24 16.76
C THR A 168 -13.34 -3.21 17.13
N HIS A 169 -12.48 -3.63 16.21
CA HIS A 169 -11.03 -3.61 16.34
C HIS A 169 -10.36 -2.97 15.12
N PHE A 170 -9.21 -2.34 15.31
CA PHE A 170 -8.41 -1.78 14.24
C PHE A 170 -6.92 -2.07 14.40
N ILE A 171 -6.29 -2.49 13.30
CA ILE A 171 -4.86 -2.81 13.25
C ILE A 171 -4.05 -1.54 13.00
N VAL A 172 -3.04 -1.30 13.84
CA VAL A 172 -2.04 -0.24 13.68
C VAL A 172 -0.64 -0.86 13.68
N GLY A 173 -0.02 -0.93 12.51
CA GLY A 173 1.33 -1.48 12.34
C GLY A 173 2.45 -0.46 12.53
N ARG A 174 3.67 -0.85 12.13
CA ARG A 174 4.83 0.04 12.02
C ARG A 174 4.60 1.13 10.97
N ASP A 175 5.02 2.36 11.27
CA ASP A 175 4.96 3.54 10.38
C ASP A 175 3.57 3.75 9.75
N HIS A 176 2.51 3.54 10.55
CA HIS A 176 1.13 3.57 10.05
C HIS A 176 0.78 4.93 9.46
N ALA A 177 0.34 4.91 8.19
CA ALA A 177 0.06 6.12 7.39
C ALA A 177 1.23 7.12 7.31
N GLY A 178 2.46 6.67 7.58
CA GLY A 178 3.66 7.47 7.45
C GLY A 178 4.14 7.59 6.00
N CYS A 179 5.05 8.53 5.79
CA CYS A 179 5.77 8.67 4.54
C CYS A 179 7.26 8.96 4.82
N LYS A 180 8.07 8.74 3.78
CA LYS A 180 9.49 9.04 3.77
C LYS A 180 9.74 10.33 3.02
N SER A 181 10.74 11.09 3.45
CA SER A 181 11.27 12.23 2.71
C SER A 181 12.00 11.80 1.44
N SER A 182 12.27 12.75 0.55
CA SER A 182 13.09 12.53 -0.66
C SER A 182 14.51 12.05 -0.34
N ALA A 183 15.04 12.38 0.85
CA ALA A 183 16.33 11.91 1.35
C ALA A 183 16.24 10.53 2.06
N GLY A 184 15.11 9.83 1.99
CA GLY A 184 14.92 8.50 2.59
C GLY A 184 14.68 8.48 4.09
N LYS A 185 14.70 9.64 4.77
CA LYS A 185 14.42 9.74 6.21
C LYS A 185 12.91 9.71 6.48
N ASP A 186 12.50 8.91 7.46
CA ASP A 186 11.11 8.83 7.92
C ASP A 186 10.65 10.15 8.56
N PHE A 187 9.42 10.58 8.28
CA PHE A 187 8.83 11.79 8.88
C PHE A 187 8.32 11.58 10.30
N TYR A 188 8.04 10.33 10.68
CA TYR A 188 7.55 9.94 11.99
C TYR A 188 8.39 8.79 12.52
N GLY A 189 8.44 8.63 13.83
CA GLY A 189 8.99 7.42 14.43
C GLY A 189 8.16 6.20 14.07
N ALA A 190 8.83 5.05 13.92
CA ALA A 190 8.23 3.79 13.49
C ALA A 190 6.99 3.35 14.30
N TYR A 191 6.87 3.79 15.57
CA TYR A 191 5.77 3.43 16.45
C TYR A 191 4.99 4.65 16.99
N ASP A 192 5.21 5.85 16.45
CA ASP A 192 4.55 7.07 16.94
C ASP A 192 3.03 7.01 16.76
N ALA A 193 2.58 6.36 15.68
CA ALA A 193 1.16 6.13 15.45
C ALA A 193 0.53 5.24 16.52
N GLN A 194 1.23 4.19 16.94
CA GLN A 194 0.78 3.31 18.00
C GLN A 194 0.70 4.05 19.34
N LYS A 195 1.71 4.86 19.66
CA LYS A 195 1.74 5.67 20.89
C LYS A 195 0.55 6.64 20.95
N LEU A 196 0.32 7.40 19.88
CA LEU A 196 -0.75 8.38 19.86
C LEU A 196 -2.14 7.73 19.93
N VAL A 197 -2.33 6.64 19.19
CA VAL A 197 -3.60 5.91 19.21
C VAL A 197 -3.87 5.27 20.58
N LYS A 198 -2.84 4.73 21.25
CA LYS A 198 -2.97 4.21 22.62
C LYS A 198 -3.33 5.30 23.62
N ALA A 199 -2.75 6.50 23.48
CA ALA A 199 -3.05 7.62 24.36
C ALA A 199 -4.53 8.07 24.32
N HIS A 200 -5.20 7.88 23.19
CA HIS A 200 -6.62 8.21 23.01
C HIS A 200 -7.54 6.97 23.01
N ALA A 201 -7.05 5.80 23.42
CA ALA A 201 -7.81 4.56 23.32
C ALA A 201 -9.14 4.59 24.08
N SER A 202 -9.21 5.31 25.21
CA SER A 202 -10.43 5.49 26.01
C SER A 202 -11.52 6.29 25.30
N GLU A 203 -11.16 7.21 24.41
CA GLU A 203 -12.09 8.09 23.70
C GLU A 203 -12.56 7.50 22.36
N LEU A 204 -11.79 6.58 21.78
CA LEU A 204 -12.01 6.12 20.42
C LEU A 204 -13.17 5.13 20.29
N ASP A 205 -13.57 4.43 21.35
CA ASP A 205 -14.61 3.38 21.35
C ASP A 205 -14.37 2.31 20.25
N ILE A 206 -13.10 1.96 20.05
CA ILE A 206 -12.65 0.89 19.17
C ILE A 206 -11.34 0.32 19.72
N LYS A 207 -11.20 -1.01 19.75
CA LYS A 207 -10.01 -1.66 20.31
C LYS A 207 -8.87 -1.66 19.31
N ILE A 208 -7.69 -1.20 19.73
CA ILE A 208 -6.54 -1.07 18.85
C ILE A 208 -5.60 -2.25 19.05
N LEU A 209 -5.35 -3.01 17.98
CA LEU A 209 -4.30 -4.01 17.98
C LEU A 209 -3.05 -3.44 17.33
N THR A 210 -1.98 -3.36 18.11
CA THR A 210 -0.68 -2.92 17.64
C THR A 210 0.19 -4.11 17.30
N PHE A 211 0.84 -4.07 16.14
CA PHE A 211 1.79 -5.08 15.71
C PHE A 211 3.16 -4.46 15.48
N SER A 212 4.19 -5.19 15.89
CA SER A 212 5.56 -4.95 15.44
C SER A 212 5.69 -5.29 13.95
N GLU A 213 6.85 -4.96 13.38
CA GLU A 213 7.24 -5.49 12.09
C GLU A 213 7.19 -7.03 12.09
N VAL A 214 6.89 -7.64 10.96
CA VAL A 214 6.79 -9.09 10.82
C VAL A 214 7.89 -9.53 9.88
N GLU A 215 8.74 -10.42 10.36
CA GLU A 215 9.92 -10.93 9.65
C GLU A 215 9.72 -12.40 9.29
N TYR A 216 10.26 -12.81 8.16
CA TYR A 216 10.32 -14.22 7.79
C TYR A 216 11.52 -14.88 8.47
N VAL A 217 11.28 -16.00 9.14
CA VAL A 217 12.32 -16.79 9.81
C VAL A 217 12.50 -18.09 9.02
N PRO A 218 13.52 -18.21 8.14
CA PRO A 218 13.68 -19.36 7.26
C PRO A 218 13.76 -20.70 7.99
N ARG A 219 14.36 -20.69 9.20
CA ARG A 219 14.51 -21.90 10.03
C ARG A 219 13.15 -22.50 10.44
N LEU A 220 12.13 -21.66 10.58
CA LEU A 220 10.79 -22.09 10.96
C LEU A 220 9.85 -22.17 9.74
N ASP A 221 10.26 -21.64 8.59
CA ASP A 221 9.38 -21.34 7.46
C ASP A 221 8.13 -20.52 7.87
N GLU A 222 8.29 -19.63 8.84
CA GLU A 222 7.20 -18.87 9.43
C GLU A 222 7.47 -17.36 9.47
N TYR A 223 6.40 -16.58 9.50
CA TYR A 223 6.43 -15.13 9.68
C TYR A 223 6.13 -14.78 11.13
N VAL A 224 7.09 -14.14 11.80
CA VAL A 224 7.07 -13.88 13.25
C VAL A 224 7.25 -12.37 13.50
N PRO A 225 6.54 -11.76 14.46
CA PRO A 225 6.82 -10.38 14.86
C PRO A 225 8.28 -10.20 15.30
N SER A 226 8.94 -9.12 14.88
CA SER A 226 10.36 -8.84 15.13
C SER A 226 10.73 -8.89 16.62
N ASP A 227 9.80 -8.56 17.51
CA ASP A 227 9.98 -8.63 18.97
C ASP A 227 9.97 -10.06 19.52
N GLU A 228 9.47 -11.03 18.76
CA GLU A 228 9.43 -12.45 19.11
C GLU A 228 10.56 -13.26 18.44
N VAL A 229 11.20 -12.74 17.38
CA VAL A 229 12.25 -13.44 16.62
C VAL A 229 13.42 -13.89 17.52
N CYS A 230 13.82 -13.07 18.49
CA CYS A 230 14.88 -13.42 19.45
C CYS A 230 14.61 -14.75 20.19
N ARG A 231 13.34 -15.12 20.41
CA ARG A 231 12.97 -16.40 21.07
C ARG A 231 13.31 -17.61 20.20
N TYR A 232 13.34 -17.41 18.88
CA TYR A 232 13.51 -18.48 17.92
C TYR A 232 14.90 -18.56 17.32
N VAL A 233 15.66 -17.47 17.26
CA VAL A 233 17.00 -17.46 16.65
C VAL A 233 18.11 -17.17 17.66
N GLY A 234 17.77 -16.75 18.89
CA GLY A 234 18.73 -16.30 19.89
C GLY A 234 19.18 -14.85 19.66
N ALA A 235 19.44 -14.11 20.75
CA ALA A 235 19.65 -12.65 20.71
C ALA A 235 20.92 -12.20 19.95
N LEU A 236 21.95 -13.04 19.86
CA LEU A 236 23.18 -12.77 19.09
C LEU A 236 22.96 -12.99 17.59
N ALA A 237 22.28 -14.07 17.21
CA ALA A 237 21.97 -14.36 15.81
C ALA A 237 20.96 -13.37 15.24
N HIS A 238 19.98 -12.92 16.04
CA HIS A 238 19.03 -11.87 15.62
C HIS A 238 19.73 -10.54 15.29
N ARG A 239 20.72 -10.13 16.10
CA ARG A 239 21.51 -8.91 15.82
C ARG A 239 22.39 -9.06 14.57
N GLY A 240 22.98 -10.24 14.35
CA GLY A 240 23.70 -10.55 13.11
C GLY A 240 22.78 -10.59 11.88
N TRP A 241 21.57 -11.14 12.02
CA TRP A 241 20.57 -11.24 10.97
C TRP A 241 20.03 -9.86 10.55
N ALA A 242 19.59 -9.04 11.52
CA ALA A 242 19.16 -7.67 11.27
C ALA A 242 20.27 -6.77 10.68
N PHE A 243 21.53 -7.11 10.94
CA PHE A 243 22.70 -6.45 10.35
C PHE A 243 22.93 -6.86 8.88
N LEU A 244 22.79 -8.16 8.55
CA LEU A 244 22.91 -8.68 7.19
C LEU A 244 21.77 -8.19 6.28
N GLU A 245 20.54 -8.14 6.78
CA GLU A 245 19.38 -7.63 6.03
C GLU A 245 19.52 -6.13 5.68
N LYS A 246 20.12 -5.33 6.57
CA LYS A 246 20.41 -3.91 6.32
C LYS A 246 21.56 -3.64 5.34
N ARG A 247 22.46 -4.61 5.12
CA ARG A 247 23.67 -4.44 4.28
C ARG A 247 23.56 -4.92 2.84
N GLY A 248 22.43 -5.49 2.42
CA GLY A 248 22.17 -5.73 0.99
C GLY A 248 23.11 -6.73 0.31
N GLN A 249 23.49 -7.82 0.98
CA GLN A 249 24.13 -8.96 0.30
C GLN A 249 23.05 -9.90 -0.26
N TRP A 250 22.52 -9.54 -1.44
CA TRP A 250 21.67 -10.41 -2.28
C TRP A 250 22.49 -11.07 -3.40
N ALA A 251 23.78 -11.32 -3.18
CA ALA A 251 24.66 -11.98 -4.11
C ALA A 251 25.13 -13.30 -3.47
N ALA A 252 24.89 -14.41 -4.17
CA ALA A 252 25.33 -15.77 -3.85
C ALA A 252 24.52 -16.54 -2.78
N CYS A 253 23.26 -16.83 -3.08
CA CYS A 253 22.69 -18.16 -2.80
C CYS A 253 21.48 -18.38 -3.72
N SER A 254 21.75 -18.83 -4.93
CA SER A 254 20.75 -19.19 -5.93
C SER A 254 20.19 -20.58 -5.61
N MET A 255 18.92 -20.68 -5.18
CA MET A 255 17.97 -21.73 -5.56
C MET A 255 16.52 -21.22 -5.31
N PRO A 256 15.52 -21.61 -6.13
CA PRO A 256 14.22 -20.95 -6.17
C PRO A 256 13.25 -21.54 -5.15
N GLY A 257 12.82 -20.73 -4.18
CA GLY A 257 11.68 -21.02 -3.31
C GLY A 257 10.60 -19.95 -3.48
N GLU A 258 9.33 -20.37 -3.51
CA GLU A 258 8.12 -19.52 -3.61
C GLU A 258 7.96 -18.45 -2.49
N HIS A 259 8.96 -18.30 -1.62
CA HIS A 259 8.92 -17.53 -0.38
C HIS A 259 9.57 -16.13 -0.50
N ALA A 260 10.17 -15.80 -1.65
CA ALA A 260 10.85 -14.52 -1.86
C ALA A 260 10.09 -13.64 -2.88
N ALA A 261 9.43 -12.58 -2.39
CA ALA A 261 9.13 -11.42 -3.23
C ALA A 261 10.41 -10.58 -3.36
N ALA A 262 10.81 -10.31 -4.61
CA ALA A 262 12.03 -9.61 -4.97
C ALA A 262 12.18 -8.21 -4.32
N PRO A 263 13.42 -7.70 -4.12
CA PRO A 263 13.66 -6.49 -3.35
C PRO A 263 13.04 -5.23 -3.97
N GLN A 264 12.36 -4.44 -3.12
CA GLN A 264 11.95 -3.08 -3.42
C GLN A 264 13.14 -2.13 -3.28
N SER A 265 13.95 -1.98 -4.33
CA SER A 265 14.73 -0.76 -4.52
C SER A 265 15.11 -0.54 -5.99
N SER A 266 14.97 0.72 -6.42
CA SER A 266 15.51 1.36 -7.63
C SER A 266 15.23 0.73 -9.01
N ASN A 267 14.50 1.50 -9.83
CA ASN A 267 14.47 1.49 -11.31
C ASN A 267 13.95 0.25 -12.07
N ALA A 268 14.00 -0.98 -11.55
CA ALA A 268 13.56 -2.17 -12.29
C ALA A 268 12.02 -2.32 -12.44
N TRP A 269 11.23 -1.73 -11.54
CA TRP A 269 9.76 -1.79 -11.60
C TRP A 269 9.16 -0.79 -12.60
N ARG A 270 9.89 0.28 -12.95
CA ARG A 270 9.47 1.24 -13.99
C ARG A 270 9.48 0.61 -15.39
N ALA A 271 10.36 -0.36 -15.63
CA ALA A 271 10.47 -1.05 -16.91
C ALA A 271 9.41 -2.16 -17.13
N ARG A 272 8.57 -2.46 -16.13
CA ARG A 272 7.55 -3.54 -16.21
C ARG A 272 6.10 -3.04 -16.23
N GLN A 273 5.87 -1.77 -16.55
CA GLN A 273 4.52 -1.25 -16.81
C GLN A 273 3.94 -1.66 -18.18
N ALA A 274 4.69 -2.40 -19.00
CA ALA A 274 4.21 -2.96 -20.26
C ALA A 274 4.11 -4.49 -20.18
N MET A 275 3.14 -5.03 -19.43
CA MET A 275 2.66 -6.41 -19.60
C MET A 275 1.38 -6.65 -18.78
N ASN A 276 0.25 -6.21 -19.32
CA ASN A 276 -1.07 -6.67 -18.86
C ASN A 276 -1.25 -8.16 -19.22
N SER A 277 -1.86 -8.92 -18.31
CA SER A 277 -2.23 -10.37 -18.35
C SER A 277 -1.33 -11.41 -17.67
N ARG A 278 -0.04 -11.16 -17.35
CA ARG A 278 0.82 -12.21 -16.74
C ARG A 278 1.01 -12.15 -15.21
N VAL A 279 0.67 -11.04 -14.55
CA VAL A 279 0.86 -10.89 -13.09
C VAL A 279 -0.16 -11.72 -12.28
N VAL A 280 -1.30 -12.05 -12.88
CA VAL A 280 -2.35 -12.87 -12.23
C VAL A 280 -1.99 -14.36 -12.20
N SER A 281 -1.16 -14.87 -13.12
CA SER A 281 -0.89 -16.31 -13.25
C SER A 281 0.16 -16.87 -12.28
N MET A 282 0.92 -16.03 -11.56
CA MET A 282 1.91 -16.50 -10.58
C MET A 282 1.31 -16.78 -9.19
N ILE A 283 0.09 -16.29 -8.91
CA ILE A 283 -0.56 -16.46 -7.60
C ILE A 283 -1.44 -17.74 -7.55
N ALA A 284 -1.68 -18.39 -8.69
CA ALA A 284 -2.75 -19.38 -8.85
C ALA A 284 -2.34 -20.71 -9.53
N ARG A 285 -1.34 -21.44 -9.01
CA ARG A 285 -1.12 -22.85 -9.45
C ARG A 285 -1.03 -23.83 -8.28
N PRO A 286 -1.85 -24.91 -8.25
CA PRO A 286 -1.70 -26.03 -7.33
C PRO A 286 -0.61 -27.01 -7.79
N ARG A 287 0.09 -27.62 -6.83
CA ARG A 287 1.04 -28.73 -7.02
C ARG A 287 0.30 -30.02 -7.41
N ALA A 288 0.41 -30.47 -8.66
CA ALA A 288 0.39 -31.88 -9.04
C ALA A 288 0.86 -32.02 -10.49
N PHE A 289 1.56 -33.12 -10.77
CA PHE A 289 2.19 -33.50 -12.04
C PHE A 289 3.44 -32.71 -12.42
N TRP A 290 4.60 -33.35 -12.29
CA TRP A 290 5.54 -33.63 -13.39
C TRP A 290 6.64 -34.54 -12.84
N VAL A 291 6.43 -35.85 -12.98
CA VAL A 291 7.51 -36.82 -13.16
C VAL A 291 7.43 -37.25 -14.62
N ASP A 292 8.60 -37.24 -15.26
CA ASP A 292 9.00 -37.88 -16.51
C ASP A 292 8.82 -37.23 -17.91
N ARG A 293 10.00 -37.21 -18.58
CA ARG A 293 10.34 -37.29 -20.01
C ARG A 293 10.20 -36.06 -20.95
N ILE A 294 11.37 -35.45 -21.17
CA ILE A 294 12.05 -35.21 -22.47
C ILE A 294 11.17 -35.18 -23.74
N THR A 295 11.20 -34.07 -24.48
CA THR A 295 11.58 -34.04 -25.92
C THR A 295 12.05 -32.63 -26.33
N VAL A 296 13.14 -32.63 -27.08
CA VAL A 296 13.88 -31.51 -27.66
C VAL A 296 13.09 -30.85 -28.79
N ALA A 297 13.02 -29.52 -28.83
CA ALA A 297 12.91 -28.76 -30.08
C ALA A 297 13.67 -27.43 -29.95
N ARG A 298 14.77 -27.35 -30.69
CA ARG A 298 15.65 -26.18 -30.86
C ARG A 298 14.89 -25.05 -31.56
N PHE A 299 15.08 -23.82 -31.08
CA PHE A 299 15.29 -22.68 -31.98
C PHE A 299 16.43 -21.81 -31.44
N ARG A 300 17.52 -21.77 -32.23
CA ARG A 300 18.69 -20.91 -32.04
C ARG A 300 18.34 -19.50 -32.55
N CYS A 301 18.72 -18.48 -31.80
CA CYS A 301 19.40 -17.32 -32.38
C CYS A 301 20.47 -16.85 -31.41
N ARG A 302 21.71 -16.81 -31.92
CA ARG A 302 22.94 -16.46 -31.21
C ARG A 302 22.99 -14.96 -30.98
N TRP A 303 23.43 -14.56 -29.80
CA TRP A 303 24.02 -13.25 -29.54
C TRP A 303 25.53 -13.46 -29.51
N ASN A 304 26.27 -12.92 -30.48
CA ASN A 304 27.72 -12.84 -30.42
C ASN A 304 28.09 -11.46 -29.87
N ALA A 305 28.82 -11.46 -28.76
CA ALA A 305 29.67 -10.36 -28.36
C ALA A 305 30.92 -10.35 -29.26
N ASP A 306 31.37 -9.15 -29.64
CA ASP A 306 32.74 -8.75 -30.02
C ASP A 306 32.72 -7.76 -31.19
N SER A 307 32.82 -6.47 -30.88
CA SER A 307 33.59 -5.49 -31.68
C SER A 307 33.69 -4.19 -30.89
N CYS A 308 34.88 -4.01 -30.33
CA CYS A 308 35.41 -2.75 -29.82
C CYS A 308 35.85 -1.88 -31.01
N GLY A 309 35.61 -0.56 -30.95
CA GLY A 309 36.51 0.43 -31.54
C GLY A 309 36.11 1.16 -32.84
N ARG A 310 35.90 2.47 -32.67
CA ARG A 310 36.29 3.63 -33.53
C ARG A 310 35.65 3.85 -34.92
N GLU A 311 35.68 5.15 -35.28
CA GLU A 311 35.38 5.82 -36.56
C GLU A 311 33.87 6.03 -36.85
N ASP A 312 33.35 7.20 -37.24
CA ASP A 312 33.91 8.50 -37.57
C ASP A 312 32.85 9.60 -37.48
N ALA A 313 33.31 10.84 -37.38
CA ALA A 313 32.52 12.05 -37.54
C ALA A 313 32.26 12.32 -39.03
N GLU A 314 31.02 12.68 -39.40
CA GLU A 314 30.71 13.84 -40.25
C GLU A 314 29.20 13.93 -40.60
N HIS A 315 28.70 15.16 -40.52
CA HIS A 315 27.70 15.76 -41.43
C HIS A 315 26.45 14.94 -41.83
N GLN A 316 25.26 15.35 -41.35
CA GLN A 316 24.39 16.29 -42.06
C GLN A 316 23.00 16.44 -41.37
N ARG A 317 22.66 17.73 -41.20
CA ARG A 317 21.37 18.39 -40.97
C ARG A 317 20.13 17.58 -41.40
N HIS A 318 19.06 17.60 -40.58
CA HIS A 318 17.73 18.07 -41.02
C HIS A 318 16.71 18.22 -39.86
N LYS A 319 16.29 19.48 -39.67
CA LYS A 319 14.96 20.03 -39.35
C LYS A 319 14.15 19.46 -38.15
N VAL A 320 14.11 20.28 -37.11
CA VAL A 320 13.06 20.40 -36.09
C VAL A 320 11.86 21.15 -36.68
N PRO A 321 10.59 20.73 -36.46
CA PRO A 321 9.43 21.59 -36.66
C PRO A 321 9.09 22.37 -35.38
N SER A 322 9.01 23.69 -35.51
CA SER A 322 8.56 24.67 -34.52
C SER A 322 7.04 24.60 -34.30
N TYR A 323 6.62 24.73 -33.03
CA TYR A 323 5.23 24.94 -32.64
C TYR A 323 5.02 26.45 -32.43
N ASP A 324 4.15 27.07 -33.23
CA ASP A 324 3.84 28.51 -33.20
C ASP A 324 2.55 28.77 -32.42
N GLU A 325 2.65 29.63 -31.41
CA GLU A 325 1.57 30.18 -30.60
C GLU A 325 0.95 31.38 -31.33
N SER A 326 -0.20 31.19 -31.98
CA SER A 326 -1.14 32.31 -32.16
C SER A 326 -2.56 31.84 -32.46
N ARG A 327 -3.47 32.06 -31.50
CA ARG A 327 -4.81 32.64 -31.72
C ARG A 327 -5.57 32.74 -30.40
N ARG A 328 -5.57 33.97 -29.86
CA ARG A 328 -6.63 34.48 -28.97
C ARG A 328 -7.86 34.80 -29.82
N SER A 329 -9.04 34.38 -29.38
CA SER A 329 -10.22 35.26 -29.21
C SER A 329 -11.45 34.46 -28.78
N HIS A 330 -12.10 34.94 -27.71
CA HIS A 330 -13.53 34.99 -27.39
C HIS A 330 -14.39 33.74 -27.73
N SER A 331 -15.07 33.12 -26.77
CA SER A 331 -16.40 33.58 -26.30
C SER A 331 -16.87 32.81 -25.07
N ALA A 332 -17.65 33.50 -24.22
CA ALA A 332 -18.37 32.97 -23.08
C ALA A 332 -19.67 32.22 -23.48
N LEU A 333 -20.08 31.25 -22.66
CA LEU A 333 -21.47 30.83 -22.32
C LEU A 333 -21.30 29.71 -21.26
N VAL A 334 -21.63 29.86 -19.98
CA VAL A 334 -22.97 29.90 -19.36
C VAL A 334 -23.91 28.84 -19.93
N LEU A 335 -23.90 27.65 -19.31
CA LEU A 335 -25.04 26.94 -18.73
C LEU A 335 -24.55 25.80 -17.83
#